data_AF-A0A7X7HE06-F1
#
_entry.id   AF-A0A7X7HE06-F1
#
_cell.length_a   1.000
_cell.length_b   1.000
_cell.length_c   1.000
_cell.angle_alpha   90.00
_cell.angle_beta   90.00
_cell.angle_gamma   90.00
#
_symmetry.space_group_name_H-M   'P 1'
#
loop_
_entity.id
_entity.type
_entity.pdbx_description
1 polymer ?
#
loop_
_entity_poly.entity_id
_entity_poly.type
_entity_poly.pdbx_seq_one_letter_code
_entity_poly.pdbx_strand_id
1 'polypeptide(L)'
;PRTHMIWDTAARTLIGIQEMGVDNVGVLMDFGHSLFGGETPSDAAQLLIDHGRLWAMDVNDNYRGWDDDLVAGTVHPIELMEFFYTLRKNDWQGVWQLDQFPFREDSVAAADTAIRFLKHIYRSLDRLDMSGLAAAQADHDAVAAHRLVQDALYPGIGEE
;
A
#
# COMPACT_ATOMS: atom_id res chain seq x y z
N PRO A 1 21.35 -12.80 -8.87
CA PRO A 1 20.92 -12.36 -10.22
C PRO A 1 20.58 -10.86 -10.14
N ARG A 2 20.88 -10.04 -11.15
CA ARG A 2 20.71 -8.57 -11.02
C ARG A 2 19.24 -8.12 -10.87
N THR A 3 18.29 -8.98 -11.22
CA THR A 3 16.84 -8.69 -11.25
C THR A 3 16.03 -9.49 -10.21
N HIS A 4 16.70 -10.26 -9.35
CA HIS A 4 16.03 -11.08 -8.33
C HIS A 4 16.78 -10.96 -7.01
N MET A 5 16.05 -10.72 -5.93
CA MET A 5 16.57 -10.57 -4.59
C MET A 5 16.49 -11.89 -3.82
N ILE A 6 17.31 -12.03 -2.77
CA ILE A 6 17.21 -13.16 -1.84
C ILE A 6 15.99 -12.96 -0.92
N TRP A 7 15.71 -11.71 -0.58
CA TRP A 7 14.55 -11.25 0.16
C TRP A 7 13.54 -10.71 -0.85
N ASP A 8 12.82 -11.60 -1.51
CA ASP A 8 12.00 -11.31 -2.70
C ASP A 8 10.50 -11.12 -2.39
N THR A 9 10.07 -11.49 -1.18
CA THR A 9 8.67 -11.44 -0.75
C THR A 9 8.60 -11.12 0.75
N ALA A 10 7.46 -10.58 1.20
CA ALA A 10 7.20 -10.32 2.61
C ALA A 10 7.26 -11.63 3.43
N ALA A 11 6.65 -12.70 2.92
CA ALA A 11 6.61 -14.00 3.59
C ALA A 11 8.01 -14.64 3.73
N ARG A 12 8.82 -14.64 2.67
CA ARG A 12 10.20 -15.17 2.75
C ARG A 12 11.07 -14.36 3.71
N THR A 13 10.91 -13.04 3.69
CA THR A 13 11.63 -12.15 4.60
C THR A 13 11.24 -12.39 6.05
N LEU A 14 9.96 -12.55 6.32
CA LEU A 14 9.46 -12.88 7.65
C LEU A 14 10.03 -14.21 8.18
N ILE A 15 10.04 -15.27 7.37
CA ILE A 15 10.65 -16.57 7.74
C ILE A 15 12.13 -16.38 8.09
N GLY A 16 12.88 -15.63 7.27
CA GLY A 16 14.29 -15.37 7.55
C GLY A 16 14.51 -14.61 8.86
N ILE A 17 13.68 -13.62 9.17
CA ILE A 17 13.74 -12.89 10.45
C ILE A 17 13.45 -13.82 11.62
N GLN A 18 12.46 -14.70 11.49
CA GLN A 18 12.12 -15.69 12.54
C GLN A 18 13.29 -16.66 12.80
N GLU A 19 13.92 -17.17 11.74
CA GLU A 19 15.10 -18.07 11.84
C GLU A 19 16.33 -17.37 12.44
N MET A 20 16.49 -16.05 12.26
CA MET A 20 17.56 -15.30 12.90
C MET A 20 17.42 -15.24 14.43
N GLY A 21 16.20 -15.31 14.95
CA GLY A 21 15.93 -15.27 16.40
C GLY A 21 16.31 -13.94 17.06
N VAL A 22 16.19 -12.82 16.34
CA VAL A 22 16.56 -11.48 16.83
C VAL A 22 15.38 -10.49 16.80
N ASP A 23 15.40 -9.55 17.75
CA ASP A 23 14.33 -8.56 17.90
C ASP A 23 14.65 -7.22 17.22
N ASN A 24 15.87 -7.06 16.70
CA ASN A 24 16.37 -5.82 16.09
C ASN A 24 16.38 -5.83 14.56
N VAL A 25 15.60 -6.72 13.94
CA VAL A 25 15.41 -6.78 12.49
C VAL A 25 13.92 -6.77 12.16
N GLY A 26 13.53 -5.92 11.20
CA GLY A 26 12.20 -5.83 10.64
C GLY A 26 12.26 -5.55 9.14
N VAL A 27 11.11 -5.19 8.58
CA VAL A 27 10.89 -5.03 7.14
C VAL A 27 10.54 -3.58 6.85
N LEU A 28 11.26 -2.99 5.91
CA LEU A 28 10.78 -1.88 5.11
C LEU A 28 10.00 -2.50 3.96
N MET A 29 8.70 -2.19 3.89
CA MET A 29 7.83 -2.71 2.85
C MET A 29 7.58 -1.65 1.78
N ASP A 30 8.07 -1.89 0.58
CA ASP A 30 7.74 -1.06 -0.58
C ASP A 30 6.44 -1.56 -1.25
N PHE A 31 5.47 -0.66 -1.41
CA PHE A 31 4.18 -0.96 -2.05
C PHE A 31 4.34 -1.46 -3.49
N GLY A 32 5.21 -0.84 -4.28
CA GLY A 32 5.50 -1.23 -5.65
C GLY A 32 6.18 -2.59 -5.75
N HIS A 33 7.12 -2.88 -4.84
CA HIS A 33 7.80 -4.19 -4.81
C HIS A 33 6.84 -5.32 -4.54
N SER A 34 5.94 -5.13 -3.57
CA SER A 34 4.86 -6.08 -3.29
C SER A 34 3.98 -6.27 -4.53
N LEU A 35 3.62 -5.18 -5.20
CA LEU A 35 2.74 -5.20 -6.37
C LEU A 35 3.35 -5.92 -7.58
N PHE A 36 4.59 -5.61 -7.98
CA PHE A 36 5.24 -6.29 -9.12
C PHE A 36 5.70 -7.71 -8.74
N GLY A 37 5.93 -7.97 -7.46
CA GLY A 37 6.18 -9.30 -6.91
C GLY A 37 4.96 -10.24 -6.96
N GLY A 38 3.78 -9.71 -7.31
CA GLY A 38 2.53 -10.46 -7.39
C GLY A 38 1.85 -10.69 -6.04
N GLU A 39 2.28 -9.97 -5.00
CA GLU A 39 1.60 -9.95 -3.71
C GLU A 39 0.40 -9.00 -3.75
N THR A 40 -0.48 -9.11 -2.75
CA THR A 40 -1.43 -8.05 -2.43
C THR A 40 -0.79 -7.15 -1.36
N PRO A 41 -0.46 -5.87 -1.66
CA PRO A 41 0.28 -5.03 -0.70
C PRO A 41 -0.44 -4.87 0.65
N SER A 42 -1.78 -4.82 0.64
CA SER A 42 -2.59 -4.80 1.87
C SER A 42 -2.41 -6.08 2.71
N ASP A 43 -2.37 -7.25 2.08
CA ASP A 43 -2.17 -8.54 2.76
C ASP A 43 -0.74 -8.69 3.29
N ALA A 44 0.27 -8.36 2.47
CA ALA A 44 1.66 -8.39 2.89
C ALA A 44 1.92 -7.43 4.07
N ALA A 45 1.29 -6.25 4.09
CA ALA A 45 1.34 -5.34 5.23
C ALA A 45 0.71 -5.96 6.48
N GLN A 46 -0.48 -6.56 6.36
CA GLN A 46 -1.15 -7.23 7.47
C GLN A 46 -0.27 -8.36 8.03
N LEU A 47 0.30 -9.20 7.17
CA LEU A 47 1.20 -10.29 7.56
C LEU A 47 2.38 -9.77 8.39
N LEU A 48 3.01 -8.69 7.95
CA LEU A 48 4.16 -8.10 8.65
C LEU A 48 3.74 -7.43 9.97
N ILE A 49 2.58 -6.79 10.03
CA ILE A 49 2.02 -6.18 11.24
C ILE A 49 1.70 -7.26 12.28
N ASP A 50 1.06 -8.36 11.89
CA ASP A 50 0.68 -9.47 12.78
C ASP A 50 1.89 -10.09 13.49
N HIS A 51 3.08 -9.95 12.91
CA HIS A 51 4.34 -10.44 13.47
C HIS A 51 5.22 -9.34 14.10
N GLY A 52 4.73 -8.09 14.16
CA GLY A 52 5.49 -6.95 14.69
C GLY A 52 6.73 -6.60 13.87
N ARG A 53 6.71 -6.91 12.56
CA ARG A 53 7.87 -6.76 11.66
C ARG A 53 7.73 -5.67 10.61
N LEU A 54 6.57 -5.03 10.45
CA LEU A 54 6.46 -3.84 9.58
C LEU A 54 7.08 -2.62 10.27
N TRP A 55 8.28 -2.21 9.85
CA TRP A 55 9.05 -1.13 10.50
C TRP A 55 9.03 0.19 9.73
N ALA A 56 8.89 0.12 8.41
CA ALA A 56 8.77 1.27 7.53
C ALA A 56 7.99 0.88 6.28
N MET A 57 7.52 1.88 5.54
CA MET A 57 6.97 1.70 4.19
C MET A 57 7.75 2.54 3.20
N ASP A 58 7.69 2.18 1.93
CA ASP A 58 7.88 3.06 0.79
C ASP A 58 6.66 2.96 -0.14
N VAL A 59 6.31 4.05 -0.82
CA VAL A 59 5.22 4.06 -1.80
C VAL A 59 5.62 4.71 -3.12
N ASN A 60 5.19 4.06 -4.19
CA ASN A 60 5.28 4.44 -5.60
C ASN A 60 4.16 3.73 -6.37
N ASP A 61 4.30 3.64 -7.69
CA ASP A 61 3.40 2.86 -8.54
C ASP A 61 4.19 2.20 -9.68
N ASN A 62 3.60 1.19 -10.31
CA ASN A 62 4.20 0.51 -11.46
C ASN A 62 3.15 -0.19 -12.32
N TYR A 63 3.54 -0.89 -13.39
CA TYR A 63 2.62 -1.68 -14.24
C TYR A 63 2.60 -3.18 -13.89
N ARG A 64 2.94 -3.54 -12.64
CA ARG A 64 3.01 -4.91 -12.10
C ARG A 64 4.05 -5.85 -12.72
N GLY A 65 4.82 -5.38 -13.71
CA GLY A 65 5.84 -6.18 -14.39
C GLY A 65 7.27 -5.88 -13.95
N TRP A 66 7.47 -4.74 -13.27
CA TRP A 66 8.77 -4.23 -12.90
C TRP A 66 8.65 -3.18 -11.80
N ASP A 67 9.78 -2.87 -11.17
CA ASP A 67 9.94 -1.75 -10.26
C ASP A 67 10.08 -0.45 -11.08
N ASP A 68 8.94 0.06 -11.57
CA ASP A 68 8.92 1.22 -12.48
C ASP A 68 9.09 2.56 -11.76
N ASP A 69 8.92 2.59 -10.44
CA ASP A 69 9.07 3.78 -9.57
C ASP A 69 8.26 5.02 -10.01
N LEU A 70 7.04 4.79 -10.49
CA LEU A 70 6.13 5.85 -10.92
C LEU A 70 5.58 6.63 -9.71
N VAL A 71 4.99 7.79 -10.01
CA VAL A 71 4.30 8.61 -9.01
C VAL A 71 3.16 7.83 -8.36
N ALA A 72 3.17 7.73 -7.03
CA ALA A 72 2.21 6.97 -6.24
C ALA A 72 0.75 7.33 -6.57
N GLY A 73 -0.05 6.29 -6.88
CA GLY A 73 -1.48 6.42 -7.15
C GLY A 73 -1.85 6.85 -8.57
N THR A 74 -0.90 6.84 -9.50
CA THR A 74 -1.16 7.15 -10.91
C THR A 74 -1.71 5.96 -11.70
N VAL A 75 -1.52 4.73 -11.22
CA VAL A 75 -1.96 3.50 -11.89
C VAL A 75 -2.90 2.69 -10.98
N HIS A 76 -2.57 2.54 -9.69
CA HIS A 76 -3.28 1.66 -8.75
C HIS A 76 -3.86 2.39 -7.52
N PRO A 77 -4.74 3.40 -7.71
CA PRO A 77 -5.24 4.24 -6.62
C PRO A 77 -6.08 3.48 -5.58
N ILE A 78 -6.82 2.44 -5.99
CA ILE A 78 -7.66 1.63 -5.09
C ILE A 78 -6.80 0.72 -4.20
N GLU A 79 -5.83 -0.01 -4.78
CA GLU A 79 -4.93 -0.87 -4.02
C GLU A 79 -4.02 -0.07 -3.09
N LEU A 80 -3.59 1.13 -3.51
CA LEU A 80 -2.85 2.05 -2.63
C LEU A 80 -3.71 2.51 -1.46
N MET A 81 -4.99 2.85 -1.70
CA MET A 81 -5.93 3.17 -0.60
C MET A 81 -6.16 1.96 0.32
N GLU A 82 -6.25 0.75 -0.22
CA GLU A 82 -6.40 -0.48 0.56
C GLU A 82 -5.18 -0.74 1.47
N PHE A 83 -3.97 -0.53 0.96
CA PHE A 83 -2.74 -0.58 1.74
C PHE A 83 -2.81 0.38 2.95
N PHE A 84 -3.16 1.66 2.72
CA PHE A 84 -3.31 2.62 3.82
C PHE A 84 -4.51 2.34 4.75
N TYR A 85 -5.58 1.72 4.24
CA TYR A 85 -6.67 1.20 5.08
C TYR A 85 -6.14 0.14 6.06
N THR A 86 -5.32 -0.80 5.59
CA THR A 86 -4.71 -1.81 6.44
C THR A 86 -3.76 -1.21 7.48
N LEU A 87 -2.98 -0.19 7.14
CA LEU A 87 -2.18 0.51 8.13
C LEU A 87 -3.06 1.19 9.20
N ARG A 88 -4.12 1.90 8.77
CA ARG A 88 -5.03 2.64 9.66
C ARG A 88 -5.79 1.71 10.61
N LYS A 89 -6.35 0.60 10.12
CA LYS A 89 -7.15 -0.33 10.95
C LYS A 89 -6.31 -1.03 12.02
N ASN A 90 -5.00 -1.14 11.81
CA ASN A 90 -4.06 -1.75 12.75
C ASN A 90 -3.33 -0.71 13.63
N ASP A 91 -3.72 0.57 13.58
CA ASP A 91 -3.04 1.67 14.28
C ASP A 91 -1.52 1.70 14.05
N TRP A 92 -1.09 1.31 12.84
CA TRP A 92 0.31 1.38 12.48
C TRP A 92 0.68 2.84 12.19
N GLN A 93 1.65 3.36 12.95
CA GLN A 93 2.11 4.74 12.86
C GLN A 93 3.51 4.80 12.26
N GLY A 94 3.68 5.60 11.21
CA GLY A 94 4.97 5.80 10.56
C GLY A 94 4.93 6.88 9.48
N VAL A 95 6.09 7.20 8.95
CA VAL A 95 6.23 8.17 7.85
C VAL A 95 5.71 7.53 6.57
N TRP A 96 4.91 8.29 5.80
CA TRP A 96 4.51 7.91 4.45
C TRP A 96 5.64 8.33 3.51
N GLN A 97 6.58 7.40 3.28
CA GLN A 97 7.82 7.66 2.56
C GLN A 97 7.61 7.43 1.05
N LEU A 98 8.19 8.30 0.23
CA LEU A 98 8.21 8.16 -1.22
C LEU A 98 9.54 7.57 -1.66
N ASP A 99 9.50 6.47 -2.42
CA ASP A 99 10.64 5.96 -3.19
C ASP A 99 10.25 5.95 -4.66
N GLN A 100 10.60 7.00 -5.40
CA GLN A 100 10.15 7.21 -6.78
C GLN A 100 11.29 7.76 -7.63
N PHE A 101 11.30 7.42 -8.92
CA PHE A 101 12.35 7.81 -9.86
C PHE A 101 11.75 8.57 -11.06
N PRO A 102 11.48 9.88 -10.92
CA PRO A 102 10.97 10.73 -12.00
C PRO A 102 12.06 11.01 -13.05
N PHE A 103 12.41 10.00 -13.86
CA PHE A 103 13.51 10.07 -14.82
C PHE A 103 13.31 11.13 -15.91
N ARG A 104 12.06 11.47 -16.25
CA ARG A 104 11.71 12.36 -17.37
C ARG A 104 10.85 13.55 -16.95
N GLU A 105 10.56 13.65 -15.66
CA GLU A 105 9.67 14.63 -15.05
C GLU A 105 10.46 15.58 -14.14
N ASP A 106 9.86 16.72 -13.79
CA ASP A 106 10.37 17.55 -12.71
C ASP A 106 10.20 16.81 -11.37
N SER A 107 11.31 16.53 -10.67
CA SER A 107 11.29 15.72 -9.46
C SER A 107 10.52 16.35 -8.30
N VAL A 108 10.49 17.69 -8.22
CA VAL A 108 9.72 18.41 -7.19
C VAL A 108 8.23 18.31 -7.52
N ALA A 109 7.85 18.55 -8.76
CA ALA A 109 6.46 18.43 -9.20
C ALA A 109 5.92 16.99 -9.04
N ALA A 110 6.76 15.98 -9.29
CA ALA A 110 6.42 14.57 -9.06
C ALA A 110 6.13 14.29 -7.57
N ALA A 111 7.01 14.75 -6.67
CA ALA A 111 6.83 14.61 -5.23
C ALA A 111 5.58 15.36 -4.74
N ASP A 112 5.39 16.61 -5.16
CA ASP A 112 4.20 17.41 -4.81
C ASP A 112 2.90 16.72 -5.27
N THR A 113 2.93 16.11 -6.46
CA THR A 113 1.79 15.38 -7.01
C THR A 113 1.47 14.12 -6.20
N ALA A 114 2.49 13.34 -5.83
CA ALA A 114 2.33 12.18 -4.94
C ALA A 114 1.77 12.61 -3.58
N ILE A 115 2.37 13.61 -2.93
CA ILE A 115 1.92 14.13 -1.62
C ILE A 115 0.48 14.62 -1.68
N ARG A 116 0.09 15.31 -2.76
CA ARG A 116 -1.29 15.75 -2.97
C ARG A 116 -2.26 14.56 -2.99
N PHE A 117 -1.90 13.48 -3.69
CA PHE A 117 -2.73 12.27 -3.77
C PHE A 117 -2.75 11.49 -2.45
N LEU A 118 -1.61 11.34 -1.78
CA LEU A 118 -1.53 10.72 -0.46
C LEU A 118 -2.39 11.47 0.58
N LYS A 119 -2.36 12.82 0.57
CA LYS A 119 -3.29 13.62 1.39
C LYS A 119 -4.76 13.40 1.03
N HIS A 120 -5.06 13.09 -0.23
CA HIS A 120 -6.41 12.72 -0.66
C HIS A 120 -6.82 11.34 -0.13
N ILE A 121 -5.94 10.32 -0.21
CA ILE A 121 -6.17 9.01 0.43
C ILE A 121 -6.43 9.20 1.92
N TYR A 122 -5.59 9.99 2.61
CA TYR A 122 -5.74 10.24 4.05
C TYR A 122 -7.14 10.72 4.40
N ARG A 123 -7.66 11.73 3.69
CA ARG A 123 -9.02 12.26 3.88
C ARG A 123 -10.12 11.31 3.41
N SER A 124 -9.86 10.51 2.37
CA SER A 124 -10.83 9.53 1.85
C SER A 124 -11.06 8.42 2.88
N LEU A 125 -10.00 8.00 3.56
CA LEU A 125 -10.10 7.04 4.66
C LEU A 125 -10.86 7.59 5.88
N ASP A 126 -10.91 8.91 6.09
CA ASP A 126 -11.77 9.53 7.13
C ASP A 126 -13.27 9.49 6.76
N ARG A 127 -13.59 9.32 5.47
CA ARG A 127 -14.97 9.25 4.96
C ARG A 127 -15.46 7.82 4.74
N LEU A 128 -14.53 6.87 4.70
CA LEU A 128 -14.83 5.47 4.44
C LEU A 128 -15.74 4.91 5.55
N ASP A 129 -16.87 4.31 5.18
CA ASP A 129 -17.70 3.57 6.12
C ASP A 129 -16.99 2.27 6.52
N MET A 130 -16.21 2.34 7.59
CA MET A 130 -15.44 1.21 8.12
C MET A 130 -16.35 0.05 8.55
N SER A 131 -17.54 0.35 9.06
CA SER A 131 -18.47 -0.67 9.54
C SER A 131 -19.17 -1.38 8.38
N GLY A 132 -19.62 -0.62 7.38
CA GLY A 132 -20.18 -1.16 6.14
C GLY A 132 -19.15 -1.95 5.34
N LEU A 133 -17.90 -1.47 5.27
CA LEU A 133 -16.83 -2.19 4.59
C LEU A 133 -16.53 -3.53 5.28
N ALA A 134 -16.43 -3.54 6.61
CA ALA A 134 -16.20 -4.77 7.37
C ALA A 134 -17.35 -5.77 7.19
N ALA A 135 -18.61 -5.30 7.17
CA ALA A 135 -19.76 -6.15 6.89
C ALA A 135 -19.71 -6.74 5.47
N ALA A 136 -19.45 -5.92 4.45
CA ALA A 136 -19.32 -6.38 3.07
C ALA A 136 -18.17 -7.40 2.91
N GLN A 137 -17.05 -7.19 3.59
CA GLN A 137 -15.93 -8.14 3.62
C GLN A 137 -16.33 -9.48 4.26
N ALA A 138 -17.04 -9.44 5.40
CA ALA A 138 -17.50 -10.65 6.10
C ALA A 138 -18.51 -11.46 5.27
N ASP A 139 -19.36 -10.78 4.50
CA ASP A 139 -20.35 -11.40 3.62
C ASP A 139 -19.78 -11.79 2.24
N HIS A 140 -18.49 -11.53 1.99
CA HIS A 140 -17.83 -11.69 0.69
C HIS A 140 -18.50 -10.93 -0.46
N ASP A 141 -19.17 -9.80 -0.16
CA ASP A 141 -19.77 -8.92 -1.17
C ASP A 141 -18.73 -7.93 -1.71
N ALA A 142 -17.97 -8.39 -2.69
CA ALA A 142 -16.95 -7.56 -3.36
C ALA A 142 -17.55 -6.34 -4.07
N VAL A 143 -18.82 -6.39 -4.51
CA VAL A 143 -19.46 -5.27 -5.20
C VAL A 143 -19.79 -4.17 -4.21
N ALA A 144 -20.38 -4.51 -3.06
CA ALA A 144 -20.65 -3.56 -2.00
C ALA A 144 -19.36 -2.95 -1.45
N ALA A 145 -18.34 -3.78 -1.18
CA ALA A 145 -17.03 -3.32 -0.72
C ALA A 145 -16.40 -2.31 -1.70
N HIS A 146 -16.40 -2.62 -3.00
CA HIS A 146 -15.86 -1.70 -4.01
C HIS A 146 -16.64 -0.40 -4.12
N ARG A 147 -17.97 -0.41 -4.03
CA ARG A 147 -18.76 0.82 -4.03
C ARG A 147 -18.40 1.73 -2.87
N LEU A 148 -18.31 1.19 -1.65
CA LEU A 148 -17.92 1.97 -0.47
C LEU A 148 -16.53 2.59 -0.62
N VAL A 149 -15.57 1.85 -1.16
CA VAL A 149 -14.22 2.37 -1.44
C VAL A 149 -14.26 3.44 -2.53
N GLN A 150 -15.01 3.23 -3.61
CA GLN A 150 -15.16 4.20 -4.70
C GLN A 150 -15.85 5.48 -4.24
N ASP A 151 -16.92 5.41 -3.45
CA ASP A 151 -17.63 6.57 -2.92
C ASP A 151 -16.70 7.41 -2.02
N ALA A 152 -15.86 6.75 -1.22
CA ALA A 152 -14.88 7.43 -0.38
C ALA A 152 -13.74 8.08 -1.19
N LEU A 153 -13.19 7.35 -2.17
CA LEU A 153 -12.03 7.77 -2.98
C LEU A 153 -12.42 8.78 -4.07
N TYR A 154 -13.63 8.69 -4.61
CA TYR A 154 -14.15 9.47 -5.72
C TYR A 154 -15.49 10.12 -5.35
N PRO A 155 -15.51 11.18 -4.51
CA PRO A 155 -16.76 11.72 -3.96
C PRO A 155 -17.84 12.15 -4.98
N GLY A 156 -17.45 12.45 -6.23
CA GLY A 156 -18.39 12.81 -7.30
C GLY A 156 -18.90 11.63 -8.14
N ILE A 157 -18.55 10.38 -7.81
CA ILE A 157 -18.90 9.20 -8.63
C ILE A 157 -20.38 8.84 -8.56
N GLY A 158 -21.05 9.19 -7.45
CA GLY A 158 -22.47 8.94 -7.21
C GLY A 158 -23.37 10.16 -7.39
N GLU A 159 -22.84 11.29 -7.87
CA GLU A 159 -23.63 12.48 -8.20
C GLU A 159 -24.24 12.30 -9.61
N GLU A 160 -25.45 11.76 -9.69
CA GLU A 160 -26.35 11.83 -10.88
C GLU A 160 -27.25 13.07 -10.85
#